data_AF-A0A7X6UPQ1-F1
#
_entry.id   AF-A0A7X6UPQ1-F1
#
_cell.length_a   1.000
_cell.length_b   1.000
_cell.length_c   1.000
_cell.angle_alpha   90.00
_cell.angle_beta   90.00
_cell.angle_gamma   90.00
#
_symmetry.space_group_name_H-M   'P 1'
#
loop_
_entity.id
_entity.type
_entity.pdbx_description
1 polymer ?
#
loop_
_entity_poly.entity_id
_entity_poly.type
_entity_poly.pdbx_seq_one_letter_code
_entity_poly.pdbx_strand_id
1 'polypeptide(L)'
;GLYPFDIETGRILIGWGSDAGQLGYAYGGGWRNFGPTPQIDTWHHIAFQCDGSKVSLYLNGTQYETIQSYVHRAIGGNITFGSRYSMDQNYFPGMLDEVRISTVVRSADWIWACWKNQGDNRSFITYEDIIQREPMGTIYIFW
;
A
#
# COMPACT_ATOMS: atom_id res chain seq x y z
N GLY A 1 -8.32 14.72 -9.91
CA GLY A 1 -8.19 13.42 -9.21
C GLY A 1 -7.08 13.55 -8.21
N LEU A 2 -7.12 12.85 -7.08
CA LEU A 2 -6.03 12.88 -6.10
C LEU A 2 -5.11 11.69 -6.35
N TYR A 3 -3.78 11.86 -6.29
CA TYR A 3 -2.83 10.81 -6.66
C TYR A 3 -1.71 10.73 -5.61
N PRO A 4 -1.73 9.75 -4.70
CA PRO A 4 -0.65 9.57 -3.74
C PRO A 4 0.58 8.93 -4.40
N PHE A 5 0.42 8.26 -5.55
CA PHE A 5 1.47 7.57 -6.26
C PHE A 5 1.15 7.41 -7.76
N ASP A 6 2.14 7.64 -8.62
CA ASP A 6 2.06 7.38 -10.05
C ASP A 6 3.40 6.93 -10.61
N ILE A 7 3.34 6.08 -11.63
CA ILE A 7 4.51 5.62 -12.38
C ILE A 7 4.22 5.78 -13.88
N GLU A 8 5.17 6.35 -14.61
CA GLU A 8 5.06 6.60 -16.03
C GLU A 8 4.90 5.33 -16.88
N THR A 9 5.86 4.39 -16.75
CA THR A 9 5.90 3.18 -17.57
C THR A 9 5.27 1.99 -16.83
N GLY A 10 4.48 1.19 -17.55
CA GLY A 10 3.72 0.07 -16.96
C GLY A 10 2.51 0.52 -16.12
N ARG A 11 2.40 1.84 -15.90
CA ARG A 11 1.42 2.62 -15.15
C ARG A 11 0.72 1.85 -14.03
N ILE A 12 1.27 2.01 -12.83
CA ILE A 12 0.54 1.79 -11.59
C ILE A 12 0.31 3.17 -11.01
N LEU A 13 -0.94 3.60 -11.08
CA LEU A 13 -1.36 4.85 -10.50
C LEU A 13 -2.37 4.51 -9.42
N ILE A 14 -2.18 5.06 -8.25
CA ILE A 14 -3.19 5.03 -7.19
C ILE A 14 -3.90 6.36 -7.31
N GLY A 15 -5.22 6.36 -7.30
CA GLY A 15 -5.89 7.64 -7.27
C GLY A 15 -7.37 7.56 -6.98
N TRP A 16 -7.87 8.72 -6.64
CA TRP A 16 -9.27 8.99 -6.39
C TRP A 16 -9.83 9.70 -7.61
N GLY A 17 -10.71 9.01 -8.34
CA GLY A 17 -11.36 9.55 -9.54
C GLY A 17 -12.26 10.76 -9.24
N SER A 18 -12.44 11.63 -10.24
CA SER A 18 -13.41 12.74 -10.20
C SER A 18 -14.87 12.27 -10.23
N ASP A 19 -15.10 11.04 -10.71
CA ASP A 19 -16.41 10.40 -10.64
C ASP A 19 -16.42 9.43 -9.44
N ALA A 20 -16.95 9.95 -8.33
CA ALA A 20 -17.40 9.19 -7.16
C ALA A 20 -16.37 8.40 -6.34
N GLY A 21 -15.16 8.93 -6.11
CA GLY A 21 -14.32 8.47 -5.01
C GLY A 21 -14.07 6.95 -5.05
N GLN A 22 -13.53 6.45 -6.15
CA GLN A 22 -13.16 5.05 -6.29
C GLN A 22 -11.65 4.89 -6.34
N LEU A 23 -11.14 3.90 -5.62
CA LEU A 23 -9.75 3.49 -5.62
C LEU A 23 -9.51 2.59 -6.83
N GLY A 24 -8.49 2.89 -7.62
CA GLY A 24 -8.23 2.17 -8.85
C GLY A 24 -6.83 2.39 -9.39
N TYR A 25 -6.56 1.75 -10.52
CA TYR A 25 -5.32 1.89 -11.26
C TYR A 25 -5.54 2.04 -12.76
N ALA A 26 -4.60 2.67 -13.45
CA ALA A 26 -4.68 2.89 -14.89
C ALA A 26 -3.84 1.85 -15.64
N TYR A 27 -4.45 1.04 -16.49
CA TYR A 27 -3.78 0.00 -17.28
C TYR A 27 -4.34 -0.06 -18.71
N GLY A 28 -3.46 -0.24 -19.71
CA GLY A 28 -3.86 -0.40 -21.11
C GLY A 28 -4.62 0.78 -21.71
N GLY A 29 -4.41 2.00 -21.21
CA GLY A 29 -5.13 3.20 -21.64
C GLY A 29 -6.48 3.43 -20.95
N GLY A 30 -6.90 2.54 -20.04
CA GLY A 30 -8.15 2.67 -19.30
C GLY A 30 -7.95 2.63 -17.77
N TRP A 31 -8.98 3.07 -17.04
CA TRP A 31 -9.06 2.95 -15.59
C TRP A 31 -9.63 1.58 -15.18
N ARG A 32 -9.20 1.07 -14.02
CA ARG A 32 -9.66 -0.17 -13.41
C ARG A 32 -10.00 0.11 -11.94
N ASN A 33 -11.25 -0.09 -11.58
CA ASN A 33 -11.77 0.17 -10.24
C ASN A 33 -11.60 -1.05 -9.33
N PHE A 34 -10.97 -0.87 -8.17
CA PHE A 34 -11.00 -1.85 -7.09
C PHE A 34 -12.25 -1.70 -6.21
N GLY A 35 -12.78 -0.49 -6.07
CA GLY A 35 -13.95 -0.25 -5.21
C GLY A 35 -14.01 1.17 -4.65
N PRO A 36 -14.89 1.41 -3.68
CA PRO A 36 -15.02 2.72 -3.04
C PRO A 36 -13.75 3.14 -2.29
N THR A 37 -13.63 4.45 -2.08
CA THR A 37 -12.54 5.05 -1.32
C THR A 37 -12.61 4.68 0.15
N PRO A 38 -11.49 4.28 0.78
CA PRO A 38 -11.39 4.16 2.23
C PRO A 38 -11.72 5.48 2.93
N GLN A 39 -12.12 5.42 4.19
CA GLN A 39 -12.44 6.60 4.99
C GLN A 39 -11.33 7.67 4.93
N ILE A 40 -11.70 8.92 4.66
CA ILE A 40 -10.75 10.04 4.64
C ILE A 40 -10.34 10.45 6.07
N ASP A 41 -9.26 11.23 6.17
CA ASP A 41 -8.73 11.76 7.44
C ASP A 41 -8.35 10.69 8.48
N THR A 42 -8.04 9.48 8.01
CA THR A 42 -7.45 8.40 8.82
C THR A 42 -6.30 7.73 8.09
N TRP A 43 -5.29 7.30 8.85
CA TRP A 43 -4.19 6.52 8.30
C TRP A 43 -4.67 5.17 7.77
N HIS A 44 -4.26 4.84 6.55
CA HIS A 44 -4.48 3.54 5.93
C HIS A 44 -3.16 2.97 5.43
N HIS A 45 -2.94 1.69 5.67
CA HIS A 45 -1.87 0.96 5.01
C HIS A 45 -2.41 0.40 3.69
N ILE A 46 -1.83 0.83 2.57
CA ILE A 46 -2.25 0.41 1.24
C ILE A 46 -1.07 -0.29 0.55
N ALA A 47 -1.29 -1.52 0.08
CA ALA A 47 -0.30 -2.26 -0.68
C ALA A 47 -0.86 -2.76 -2.02
N PHE A 48 -0.05 -2.63 -3.07
CA PHE A 48 -0.35 -3.13 -4.40
C PHE A 48 0.59 -4.29 -4.72
N GLN A 49 0.01 -5.40 -5.15
CA GLN A 49 0.73 -6.60 -5.53
C GLN A 49 0.41 -6.94 -6.98
N CYS A 50 1.43 -6.92 -7.84
CA CYS A 50 1.32 -7.37 -9.23
C CYS A 50 2.10 -8.67 -9.38
N ASP A 51 1.42 -9.78 -9.70
CA ASP A 51 2.09 -11.10 -9.85
C ASP A 51 2.36 -11.51 -11.31
N GLY A 52 2.09 -10.58 -12.23
CA GLY A 52 2.27 -10.76 -13.67
C GLY A 52 1.00 -11.15 -14.43
N SER A 53 -0.04 -11.60 -13.72
CA SER A 53 -1.36 -11.94 -14.28
C SER A 53 -2.52 -11.20 -13.61
N LYS A 54 -2.36 -10.83 -12.34
CA LYS A 54 -3.34 -10.05 -11.58
C LYS A 54 -2.68 -8.90 -10.83
N VAL A 55 -3.52 -7.92 -10.50
CA VAL A 55 -3.22 -6.89 -9.50
C VAL A 55 -4.15 -7.08 -8.32
N SER A 56 -3.56 -7.25 -7.13
CA SER A 56 -4.29 -7.31 -5.87
C SER A 56 -4.00 -6.04 -5.06
N LEU A 57 -5.07 -5.47 -4.52
CA LEU A 57 -5.02 -4.36 -3.58
C LEU A 57 -5.26 -4.89 -2.17
N TYR A 58 -4.44 -4.43 -1.22
CA TYR A 58 -4.63 -4.70 0.20
C TYR A 58 -4.85 -3.39 0.94
N LEU A 59 -5.84 -3.38 1.83
CA LEU A 59 -6.18 -2.26 2.70
C LEU A 59 -6.09 -2.72 4.15
N ASN A 60 -5.27 -2.04 4.95
CA ASN A 60 -5.10 -2.35 6.37
C ASN A 60 -4.74 -3.84 6.61
N GLY A 61 -3.84 -4.35 5.78
CA GLY A 61 -3.29 -5.71 5.89
C GLY A 61 -4.16 -6.82 5.32
N THR A 62 -5.40 -6.54 4.89
CA THR A 62 -6.30 -7.55 4.29
C THR A 62 -6.49 -7.30 2.80
N GLN A 63 -6.72 -8.37 2.04
CA GLN A 63 -6.99 -8.23 0.61
C GLN A 63 -8.33 -7.49 0.43
N TYR A 64 -8.28 -6.36 -0.25
CA TYR A 64 -9.45 -5.53 -0.54
C TYR A 64 -10.13 -6.00 -1.83
N GLU A 65 -9.36 -6.15 -2.91
CA GLU A 65 -9.88 -6.63 -4.20
C GLU A 65 -8.74 -7.17 -5.08
N THR A 66 -9.08 -7.99 -6.08
CA THR A 66 -8.15 -8.52 -7.09
C THR A 66 -8.73 -8.40 -8.50
N ILE A 67 -7.92 -7.88 -9.42
CA ILE A 67 -8.27 -7.78 -10.83
C ILE A 67 -7.37 -8.70 -11.66
N GLN A 68 -7.98 -9.69 -12.32
CA GLN A 68 -7.31 -10.79 -13.04
C GLN A 68 -6.89 -10.45 -14.48
N SER A 69 -7.18 -9.24 -14.97
CA SER A 69 -6.96 -8.84 -16.38
C SER A 69 -5.66 -8.05 -16.59
N TYR A 70 -4.62 -8.35 -15.80
CA TYR A 70 -3.35 -7.65 -15.85
C TYR A 70 -2.34 -8.42 -16.69
N VAL A 71 -1.68 -7.74 -17.63
CA VAL A 71 -0.50 -8.28 -18.30
C VAL A 71 0.70 -7.51 -17.79
N HIS A 72 1.70 -8.25 -17.31
CA HIS A 72 2.95 -7.67 -16.85
C HIS A 72 3.52 -6.68 -17.88
N ARG A 73 3.88 -5.51 -17.40
CA ARG A 73 4.67 -4.52 -18.15
C ARG A 73 5.85 -4.11 -17.28
N ALA A 74 6.98 -3.84 -17.92
CA ALA A 74 8.10 -3.22 -17.24
C ALA A 74 7.62 -1.93 -16.56
N ILE A 75 7.95 -1.79 -15.28
CA ILE A 75 7.65 -0.60 -14.48
C ILE A 75 8.90 0.27 -14.49
N GLY A 76 8.75 1.56 -14.78
CA GLY A 76 9.88 2.48 -14.88
C GLY A 76 9.49 3.89 -15.34
N GLY A 77 10.46 4.66 -15.78
CA GLY A 77 10.29 6.08 -16.07
C GLY A 77 10.16 6.91 -14.79
N ASN A 78 9.48 8.05 -14.87
CA ASN A 78 9.28 8.92 -13.71
C ASN A 78 8.35 8.24 -12.68
N ILE A 79 8.76 8.30 -11.42
CA ILE A 79 7.98 7.86 -10.26
C ILE A 79 7.69 9.10 -9.42
N THR A 80 6.42 9.36 -9.17
CA THR A 80 5.99 10.51 -8.35
C THR A 80 5.15 10.06 -7.18
N PHE A 81 5.38 10.70 -6.04
CA PHE A 81 4.56 10.57 -4.84
C PHE A 81 3.81 11.88 -4.62
N GLY A 82 2.53 11.78 -4.26
CA GLY A 82 1.68 12.93 -4.02
C GLY A 82 1.31 13.76 -5.25
N SER A 83 1.60 13.28 -6.46
CA SER A 83 1.14 13.88 -7.71
C SER A 83 1.13 12.86 -8.85
N ARG A 84 0.54 13.26 -9.98
CA ARG A 84 0.63 12.54 -11.25
C ARG A 84 1.93 12.87 -11.96
N TYR A 85 2.59 11.90 -12.59
CA TYR A 85 3.90 12.13 -13.23
C TYR A 85 3.85 13.15 -14.37
N SER A 86 2.68 13.30 -15.01
CA SER A 86 2.48 14.06 -16.25
C SER A 86 1.62 15.33 -16.08
N MET A 87 1.26 15.72 -14.85
CA MET A 87 0.34 16.84 -14.62
C MET A 87 0.68 17.62 -13.35
N ASP A 88 0.86 18.93 -13.49
CA ASP A 88 1.31 19.83 -12.40
C ASP A 88 0.16 20.47 -11.61
N GLN A 89 -1.01 19.83 -11.53
CA GLN A 89 -2.21 20.44 -10.91
C GLN A 89 -3.03 19.50 -10.02
N ASN A 90 -2.63 18.23 -9.89
CA ASN A 90 -3.37 17.23 -9.12
C ASN A 90 -2.47 16.64 -8.03
N TYR A 91 -2.38 17.36 -6.91
CA TYR A 91 -1.61 16.95 -5.74
C TYR A 91 -2.46 16.17 -4.76
N PHE A 92 -1.84 15.25 -4.03
CA PHE A 92 -2.47 14.55 -2.90
C PHE A 92 -2.48 15.47 -1.67
N PRO A 93 -3.66 15.87 -1.15
CA PRO A 93 -3.79 16.75 0.00
C PRO A 93 -3.76 15.94 1.30
N GLY A 94 -2.71 15.13 1.50
CA GLY A 94 -2.59 14.25 2.65
C GLY A 94 -1.14 13.91 2.98
N MET A 95 -0.95 13.08 4.01
CA MET A 95 0.35 12.63 4.45
C MET A 95 0.68 11.25 3.87
N LEU A 96 1.95 11.05 3.51
CA LEU A 96 2.50 9.77 3.09
C LEU A 96 3.67 9.45 4.03
N ASP A 97 3.75 8.21 4.46
CA ASP A 97 4.85 7.71 5.28
C ASP A 97 5.14 6.24 4.92
N GLU A 98 6.34 5.76 5.26
CA GLU A 98 6.78 4.35 5.10
C GLU A 98 6.63 3.80 3.67
N VAL A 99 6.86 4.67 2.68
CA VAL A 99 6.71 4.35 1.27
C VAL A 99 7.79 3.37 0.80
N ARG A 100 7.37 2.26 0.17
CA ARG A 100 8.27 1.21 -0.33
C ARG A 100 7.87 0.73 -1.72
N ILE A 101 8.87 0.50 -2.57
CA ILE A 101 8.74 -0.20 -3.85
C ILE A 101 9.63 -1.44 -3.82
N SER A 102 9.12 -2.56 -4.33
CA SER A 102 9.81 -3.85 -4.34
C SER A 102 9.62 -4.54 -5.69
N THR A 103 10.70 -5.09 -6.24
CA THR A 103 10.65 -5.97 -7.41
C THR A 103 10.20 -7.40 -7.06
N VAL A 104 10.17 -7.74 -5.77
CA VAL A 104 9.70 -9.02 -5.25
C VAL A 104 8.24 -8.90 -4.84
N VAL A 105 7.42 -9.81 -5.36
CA VAL A 105 6.01 -9.98 -4.98
C VAL A 105 5.93 -10.45 -3.54
N ARG A 106 5.25 -9.69 -2.67
CA ARG A 106 5.06 -10.02 -1.26
C ARG A 106 3.78 -10.83 -1.06
N SER A 107 3.83 -11.83 -0.17
CA SER A 107 2.64 -12.61 0.21
C SER A 107 1.66 -11.76 1.01
N ALA A 108 0.40 -12.22 1.08
CA ALA A 108 -0.62 -11.61 1.93
C ALA A 108 -0.18 -11.54 3.40
N ASP A 109 0.43 -12.61 3.94
CA ASP A 109 0.94 -12.65 5.31
C ASP A 109 2.04 -11.63 5.57
N TRP A 110 2.93 -11.42 4.58
CA TRP A 110 3.97 -10.40 4.68
C TRP A 110 3.37 -8.99 4.72
N ILE A 111 2.38 -8.73 3.87
CA ILE A 111 1.67 -7.45 3.80
C ILE A 111 0.91 -7.20 5.11
N TRP A 112 0.27 -8.22 5.67
CA TRP A 112 -0.37 -8.16 6.97
C TRP A 112 0.63 -7.85 8.09
N ALA A 113 1.78 -8.51 8.10
CA ALA A 113 2.83 -8.26 9.09
C ALA A 113 3.37 -6.82 9.02
N CYS A 114 3.59 -6.29 7.81
CA CYS A 114 3.95 -4.88 7.61
C CYS A 114 2.90 -3.94 8.20
N TRP A 115 1.62 -4.14 7.89
CA TRP A 115 0.54 -3.34 8.47
C TRP A 115 0.51 -3.39 9.99
N LYS A 116 0.67 -4.58 10.59
CA LYS A 116 0.73 -4.76 12.05
C LYS A 116 1.91 -4.02 12.69
N ASN A 117 3.04 -3.92 12.01
CA ASN A 117 4.21 -3.21 12.50
C ASN A 117 4.10 -1.68 12.35
N GLN A 118 3.28 -1.19 11.41
CA GLN A 118 3.06 0.23 11.18
C GLN A 118 1.83 0.79 11.92
N GLY A 119 0.90 -0.07 12.31
CA GLY A 119 -0.24 0.30 13.15
C GLY A 119 0.20 0.78 14.53
N ASP A 120 -0.74 1.39 15.26
CA ASP A 120 -0.54 1.93 16.61
C ASP A 120 -0.33 0.79 17.63
N ASN A 121 0.84 0.14 17.55
CA ASN A 121 1.04 -1.17 18.13
C ASN A 121 1.76 -1.08 19.48
N ARG A 122 1.11 -0.41 20.44
CA ARG A 122 1.48 -0.50 21.86
C ARG A 122 1.35 -1.91 22.44
N SER A 123 0.88 -2.89 21.66
CA SER A 123 0.80 -4.30 22.06
C SER A 123 2.12 -5.07 21.97
N PHE A 124 3.15 -4.51 21.30
CA PHE A 124 4.51 -5.09 21.30
C PHE A 124 5.44 -4.46 22.35
N ILE A 125 5.03 -3.37 23.00
CA ILE A 125 5.84 -2.67 23.99
C ILE A 125 4.95 -2.31 25.19
N THR A 126 4.92 -3.19 26.18
CA THR A 126 4.41 -2.86 27.52
C THR A 126 5.52 -2.20 28.32
N TYR A 127 5.29 -0.96 28.75
CA TYR A 127 6.13 -0.30 29.75
C TYR A 127 5.60 -0.71 31.13
N GLU A 128 6.35 -1.54 31.85
CA GLU A 128 6.09 -1.84 33.27
C GLU A 128 7.12 -1.09 34.14
N ASP A 129 6.77 -0.80 35.39
CA ASP A 129 7.73 -0.33 36.38
C ASP A 129 8.88 -1.35 36.50
N ILE A 130 10.12 -0.86 36.67
CA ILE A 130 11.29 -1.73 36.81
C ILE A 130 11.22 -2.44 38.16
N ILE A 131 10.70 -3.68 38.16
CA ILE A 131 10.85 -4.62 39.27
C ILE A 131 11.97 -5.59 38.86
N GLN A 132 13.01 -5.70 39.68
CA GLN A 132 14.08 -6.70 39.48
C GLN A 132 13.46 -8.11 39.57
N ARG A 133 13.27 -8.76 38.41
CA ARG A 133 12.83 -10.15 38.29
C ARG A 133 13.99 -11.00 37.78
N GLU A 134 14.05 -12.25 38.24
CA GLU A 134 14.94 -13.26 37.65
C GLU A 134 14.68 -13.37 36.14
N PRO A 135 15.70 -13.53 35.30
CA PRO A 135 15.52 -13.55 33.85
C PRO A 135 14.71 -14.77 33.44
N MET A 136 13.43 -14.55 33.12
CA MET A 136 12.58 -15.50 32.39
C MET A 136 12.46 -15.01 30.96
N GLY A 137 12.89 -15.82 30.00
CA GLY A 137 12.87 -15.47 28.58
C GLY A 137 12.38 -16.64 27.73
N THR A 138 11.71 -16.31 26.63
CA THR A 138 11.38 -17.25 25.57
C THR A 138 12.27 -16.94 24.38
N ILE A 139 13.05 -17.92 23.91
CA ILE A 139 13.86 -17.80 22.71
C ILE A 139 13.03 -18.31 21.53
N TYR A 140 12.70 -17.41 20.61
CA TYR A 140 12.14 -17.78 19.32
C TYR A 140 13.30 -17.91 18.33
N ILE A 141 13.47 -19.12 17.79
CA ILE A 141 14.41 -19.39 16.70
C ILE A 141 13.57 -19.71 15.47
N PHE A 142 13.75 -18.93 14.42
CA PHE A 142 13.19 -19.19 13.10
C PHE A 142 14.35 -19.66 12.21
N TRP A 143 14.13 -20.72 11.44
CA TRP A 143 15.08 -21.24 10.46
C TRP A 143 14.58 -20.99 9.04
#